data_AF-A0A914NIN6-F1
#
_entry.id   AF-A0A914NIN6-F1
#
_cell.length_a   1.000
_cell.length_b   1.000
_cell.length_c   1.000
_cell.angle_alpha   90.00
_cell.angle_beta   90.00
_cell.angle_gamma   90.00
#
_symmetry.space_group_name_H-M   'P 1'
#
loop_
_entity.id
_entity.type
_entity.pdbx_description
1 polymer ?
#
loop_
_entity_poly.entity_id
_entity_poly.type
_entity_poly.pdbx_seq_one_letter_code
_entity_poly.pdbx_strand_id
1 'polypeptide(L)'
;MICACFSIMHKSEYTRQLLKWALLCAATKQCINPDGSKLGCPQASSTPSCHRFDQSVFALLTINNEYQRHVLDNGEIIYNI
;
A
#
# COMPACT_ATOMS: atom_id res chain seq x y z
N MET A 1 10.14 16.64 10.49
CA MET A 1 8.93 16.31 11.27
C MET A 1 8.57 14.87 10.95
N ILE A 2 8.83 13.94 11.88
CA ILE A 2 8.35 12.55 11.73
C ILE A 2 6.91 12.56 12.23
N CYS A 3 5.94 12.81 11.34
CA CYS A 3 4.55 12.53 11.66
C CYS A 3 4.41 11.01 11.76
N ALA A 4 4.20 10.50 12.97
CA ALA A 4 3.75 9.13 13.16
C ALA A 4 2.33 9.03 12.61
N CYS A 5 2.17 8.33 11.48
CA CYS A 5 0.86 7.94 10.98
C CYS A 5 0.57 6.54 11.50
N PHE A 6 -0.56 6.36 12.19
CA PHE A 6 -1.00 5.06 12.69
C PHE A 6 -2.17 4.59 11.83
N SER A 7 -2.12 3.33 11.39
CA SER A 7 -3.23 2.69 10.71
C SER A 7 -3.98 1.81 11.71
N ILE A 8 -5.26 2.12 11.94
CA ILE A 8 -6.13 1.27 12.75
C ILE A 8 -6.75 0.21 11.85
N MET A 9 -6.64 -1.06 12.22
CA MET A 9 -7.26 -2.16 11.49
C MET A 9 -8.14 -3.00 12.40
N HIS A 10 -9.33 -3.36 11.92
CA HIS A 10 -10.23 -4.26 12.61
C HIS A 10 -9.84 -5.72 12.37
N LYS A 11 -10.00 -6.58 13.37
CA LYS A 11 -9.71 -8.01 13.23
C LYS A 11 -10.75 -8.66 12.32
N SER A 12 -10.37 -8.97 11.09
CA SER A 12 -11.20 -9.66 10.11
C SER A 12 -10.35 -10.50 9.16
N GLU A 13 -10.97 -11.42 8.42
CA GLU A 13 -10.28 -12.20 7.38
C GLU A 13 -9.73 -11.29 6.27
N TYR A 14 -10.47 -10.24 5.92
CA TYR A 14 -10.06 -9.18 4.99
C TYR A 14 -8.76 -8.51 5.46
N THR A 15 -8.73 -8.00 6.69
CA THR A 15 -7.54 -7.38 7.28
C THR A 15 -6.37 -8.36 7.34
N ARG A 16 -6.63 -9.64 7.68
CA ARG A 16 -5.58 -10.67 7.71
C ARG A 16 -4.97 -10.88 6.33
N GLN A 17 -5.77 -10.82 5.26
CA GLN A 17 -5.26 -10.93 3.89
C GLN A 17 -4.44 -9.70 3.48
N LEU A 18 -4.89 -8.49 3.81
CA LEU A 18 -4.12 -7.26 3.60
C LEU A 18 -2.76 -7.30 4.34
N LEU A 19 -2.75 -7.72 5.60
CA LEU A 19 -1.53 -7.83 6.40
C LEU A 19 -0.54 -8.85 5.84
N LYS A 20 -1.01 -9.98 5.30
CA LYS A 20 -0.13 -10.96 4.63
C LYS A 20 0.59 -10.35 3.44
N TRP A 21 -0.13 -9.62 2.58
CA TRP A 21 0.47 -8.95 1.43
C TRP A 21 1.40 -7.81 1.83
N ALA A 22 1.02 -7.03 2.85
CA ALA A 22 1.88 -5.97 3.37
C ALA A 22 3.18 -6.54 3.97
N LEU A 23 3.10 -7.68 4.67
CA LEU A 23 4.27 -8.38 5.20
C LEU A 23 5.19 -8.90 4.09
N LEU A 24 4.63 -9.48 3.02
CA LEU A 24 5.41 -9.90 1.85
C LEU A 24 6.07 -8.72 1.16
N CYS A 25 5.36 -7.60 1.03
CA CYS A 25 5.92 -6.36 0.49
C CYS A 25 7.07 -5.88 1.37
N ALA A 26 6.89 -5.86 2.68
CA ALA A 26 7.91 -5.45 3.65
C ALA A 26 9.18 -6.32 3.63
N ALA A 27 9.08 -7.56 3.16
CA ALA A 27 10.23 -8.44 2.95
C ALA A 27 11.11 -8.04 1.75
N THR A 28 10.66 -7.07 0.94
CA THR A 28 11.40 -6.59 -0.25
C THR A 28 11.82 -5.13 -0.08
N LYS A 29 13.11 -4.84 -0.33
CA LYS A 29 13.66 -3.48 -0.20
C LYS A 29 12.88 -2.47 -1.04
N GLN A 30 12.58 -2.82 -2.29
CA GLN A 30 11.92 -1.94 -3.25
C GLN A 30 10.53 -1.48 -2.79
N CYS A 31 9.85 -2.24 -1.92
CA CYS A 31 8.56 -1.85 -1.38
C CYS A 31 8.67 -0.77 -0.30
N ILE A 32 9.64 -0.87 0.62
CA ILE A 32 9.78 0.06 1.75
C ILE A 32 10.71 1.24 1.42
N ASN A 33 11.73 0.99 0.60
CA ASN A 33 12.83 1.90 0.29
C ASN A 33 13.25 1.74 -1.18
N PRO A 34 12.37 2.12 -2.13
CA PRO A 34 12.67 2.06 -3.56
C PRO A 34 13.87 2.93 -3.91
N ASP A 35 14.56 2.61 -5.00
CA ASP A 35 15.73 3.37 -5.40
C ASP A 35 15.35 4.83 -5.72
N GLY A 36 16.05 5.78 -5.09
CA GLY A 36 15.74 7.21 -5.16
C GLY A 36 14.81 7.73 -4.06
N SER A 37 14.31 6.88 -3.14
CA SER A 37 13.55 7.37 -1.99
C SER A 37 14.41 8.15 -1.00
N LYS A 38 13.83 9.21 -0.42
CA LYS A 38 14.52 10.12 0.51
C LYS A 38 13.94 9.99 1.92
N LEU A 39 14.82 9.79 2.90
CA LEU A 39 14.45 9.79 4.33
C LEU A 39 14.08 11.19 4.83
N GLY A 40 14.74 12.21 4.30
CA GLY A 40 14.51 13.61 4.64
C GLY A 40 13.70 14.33 3.57
N CYS A 41 12.44 14.60 3.85
CA CYS A 41 11.55 15.33 2.96
C CYS A 41 11.41 16.80 3.39
N PRO A 42 11.68 17.76 2.49
CA PRO A 42 11.26 19.14 2.71
C PRO A 42 9.74 19.18 2.93
N GLN A 43 9.25 20.02 3.85
CA GLN A 43 7.83 20.10 4.26
C GLN A 43 6.83 20.33 3.11
N ALA A 44 7.29 20.81 1.94
CA ALA A 44 6.47 21.08 0.77
C ALA A 44 6.90 20.28 -0.48
N SER A 45 7.73 19.25 -0.32
CA SER A 45 8.15 18.41 -1.45
C SER A 45 7.02 17.44 -1.82
N SER A 46 6.27 17.76 -2.87
CA SER A 46 5.38 16.82 -3.58
C SER A 46 6.14 15.80 -4.45
N THR A 47 7.46 15.72 -4.32
CA THR A 47 8.25 14.80 -5.16
C THR A 47 7.87 13.34 -4.83
N PRO A 48 7.68 12.49 -5.85
CA PRO A 48 7.28 11.10 -5.65
C PRO A 48 8.33 10.29 -4.87
N SER A 49 9.59 10.74 -4.87
CA SER A 49 10.69 10.19 -4.04
C SER A 49 10.51 10.44 -2.52
N CYS A 50 9.54 11.26 -2.13
CA CYS A 50 9.34 11.74 -0.76
C CYS A 50 8.08 11.18 -0.07
N HIS A 51 7.63 10.01 -0.50
CA HIS A 51 6.50 9.33 0.09
C HIS A 51 6.94 8.33 1.18
N ARG A 52 6.09 8.10 2.19
CA ARG A 52 6.25 6.97 3.13
C ARG A 52 5.73 5.69 2.47
N PHE A 53 6.62 5.00 1.77
CA PHE A 53 6.27 3.83 0.97
C PHE A 53 5.69 2.68 1.82
N ASP A 54 6.21 2.54 3.05
CA ASP A 54 5.73 1.60 4.07
C ASP A 54 4.27 1.81 4.48
N GLN A 55 3.75 3.04 4.41
CA GLN A 55 2.37 3.36 4.77
C GLN A 55 1.43 3.31 3.56
N SER A 56 1.89 3.75 2.37
CA SER A 56 1.07 3.69 1.14
C SER A 56 0.68 2.28 0.74
N VAL A 57 1.46 1.27 1.12
CA VAL A 57 1.19 -0.12 0.77
C VAL A 57 -0.23 -0.53 1.16
N PHE A 58 -0.74 -0.08 2.31
CA PHE A 58 -2.09 -0.42 2.76
C PHE A 58 -3.18 0.22 1.91
N ALA A 59 -2.97 1.44 1.42
CA ALA A 59 -3.92 2.09 0.52
C ALA A 59 -3.99 1.34 -0.83
N LEU A 60 -2.83 0.98 -1.40
CA LEU A 60 -2.76 0.22 -2.65
C LEU A 60 -3.41 -1.16 -2.50
N LEU A 61 -3.09 -1.88 -1.42
CA LEU A 61 -3.64 -3.21 -1.19
C LEU A 61 -5.15 -3.18 -0.93
N THR A 62 -5.65 -2.16 -0.22
CA THR A 62 -7.10 -1.98 -0.01
C THR A 62 -7.80 -1.77 -1.34
N ILE A 63 -7.36 -0.82 -2.17
CA ILE A 63 -7.99 -0.54 -3.48
C ILE A 63 -7.94 -1.77 -4.38
N ASN A 64 -6.78 -2.45 -4.44
CA ASN A 64 -6.64 -3.67 -5.24
C ASN A 64 -7.56 -4.79 -4.74
N ASN A 65 -7.73 -4.94 -3.44
CA ASN A 65 -8.63 -5.94 -2.89
C ASN A 65 -10.09 -5.61 -3.18
N GLU A 66 -10.50 -4.36 -3.02
CA GLU A 66 -11.87 -3.92 -3.38
C GLU A 66 -12.15 -4.13 -4.87
N TYR A 67 -11.18 -3.80 -5.75
CA TYR A 67 -11.30 -4.09 -7.17
C TYR A 67 -11.45 -5.59 -7.44
N GLN A 68 -10.61 -6.44 -6.83
CA GLN A 68 -10.73 -7.89 -6.96
C GLN A 68 -12.10 -8.40 -6.49
N ARG A 69 -12.61 -7.89 -5.38
CA ARG A 69 -13.94 -8.24 -4.88
C ARG A 69 -15.03 -7.82 -5.85
N HIS A 70 -14.99 -6.60 -6.39
CA HIS A 70 -15.92 -6.14 -7.40
C HIS A 70 -15.89 -7.00 -8.67
N VAL A 71 -14.70 -7.41 -9.14
CA VAL A 71 -14.57 -8.30 -10.30
C VAL A 71 -15.15 -9.68 -10.01
N LEU A 72 -14.87 -10.24 -8.83
CA LEU A 72 -15.36 -11.56 -8.42
C LEU A 72 -16.88 -11.57 -8.20
N ASP A 73 -17.44 -10.52 -7.62
CA ASP A 73 -18.87 -10.39 -7.34
C ASP A 73 -19.68 -10.07 -8.62
N ASN A 74 -19.10 -9.36 -9.60
CA ASN A 74 -19.78 -8.99 -10.85
C ASN A 74 -19.52 -9.95 -12.02
N GLY A 75 -18.69 -10.98 -11.86
CA GLY A 75 -18.48 -12.03 -12.87
C GLY A 75 -17.77 -11.60 -14.16
N GLU A 76 -17.25 -10.38 -14.28
CA GLU A 76 -16.57 -9.90 -15.48
C GLU A 76 -15.04 -9.80 -15.28
N ILE A 77 -14.34 -10.86 -15.71
CA ILE A 77 -12.91 -10.80 -15.99
C ILE A 77 -12.73 -10.08 -17.33
N ILE A 78 -12.55 -8.76 -17.30
CA ILE A 78 -12.06 -8.00 -18.46
C ILE A 78 -10.57 -7.76 -18.27
N TYR A 79 -9.75 -8.69 -18.75
CA TYR A 79 -8.35 -8.39 -19.00
C TYR A 79 -8.26 -7.51 -20.24
N ASN A 80 -7.87 -6.25 -20.08
CA ASN A 80 -7.21 -5.50 -21.14
C ASN A 80 -5.96 -4.86 -20.55
N ILE A 81 -4.82 -5.46 -20.91
CA ILE A 81 -3.47 -4.93 -20.72
C ILE A 81 -3.33 -3.63 -21.54
#